data_AF-A0A1X6WLW6-F1
#
_entry.id   AF-A0A1X6WLW6-F1
#
_cell.length_a   1.000
_cell.length_b   1.000
_cell.length_c   1.000
_cell.angle_alpha   90.00
_cell.angle_beta   90.00
_cell.angle_gamma   90.00
#
_symmetry.space_group_name_H-M   'P 1'
#
loop_
_entity.id
_entity.type
_entity.pdbx_description
1 polymer ?
#
loop_
_entity_poly.entity_id
_entity_poly.type
_entity_poly.pdbx_seq_one_letter_code
_entity_poly.pdbx_strand_id
1 'polypeptide(L)'
;MGATKRIAEMIVTGLNGKGTTKFSAVRFGNVLGSRGSVVPLFKEQVAKGGPLTVTDFRMTRYFMTIPEASRLVIQSGSLAKGGEIFILDMGEPVKIYDLAKKIVKLSGYTEAEINIVEAGIRPGEKLYEELLVDKERSKEQVHEKIFVGNVKGFTYDQVLDFVEKLPKNHEALAKELIYFANKSSEE
;
A
#
# COMPACT_ATOMS: atom_id res chain seq x y z
N MET A 1 9.67 -0.42 -4.47
CA MET A 1 9.00 -0.21 -3.17
C MET A 1 8.14 -1.39 -2.74
N GLY A 2 7.21 -1.89 -3.56
CA GLY A 2 6.33 -3.02 -3.15
C GLY A 2 7.10 -4.28 -2.76
N ALA A 3 8.03 -4.73 -3.60
CA ALA A 3 8.85 -5.92 -3.36
C ALA A 3 9.60 -5.90 -2.02
N THR A 4 10.19 -4.76 -1.64
CA THR A 4 10.92 -4.64 -0.38
C THR A 4 9.98 -4.71 0.84
N LYS A 5 8.74 -4.20 0.73
CA LYS A 5 7.72 -4.38 1.79
C LYS A 5 7.30 -5.83 1.94
N ARG A 6 7.16 -6.56 0.82
CA ARG A 6 6.84 -7.99 0.81
C ARG A 6 7.92 -8.81 1.52
N ILE A 7 9.20 -8.54 1.25
CA ILE A 7 10.31 -9.21 1.93
C ILE A 7 10.35 -8.85 3.42
N ALA A 8 10.19 -7.57 3.77
CA ALA A 8 10.15 -7.14 5.17
C ALA A 8 9.02 -7.82 5.95
N GLU A 9 7.86 -7.98 5.32
CA GLU A 9 6.76 -8.72 5.91
C GLU A 9 7.11 -10.18 6.16
N MET A 10 7.66 -10.90 5.16
CA MET A 10 8.06 -12.30 5.34
C MET A 10 9.11 -12.46 6.45
N ILE A 11 10.04 -11.51 6.59
CA ILE A 11 11.00 -11.48 7.69
C ILE A 11 10.26 -11.32 9.03
N VAL A 12 9.38 -10.31 9.16
CA VAL A 12 8.64 -10.04 10.40
C VAL A 12 7.76 -11.22 10.80
N THR A 13 6.98 -11.78 9.88
CA THR A 13 6.12 -12.94 10.18
C THR A 13 6.93 -14.20 10.41
N GLY A 14 8.07 -14.37 9.73
CA GLY A 14 8.99 -15.49 9.92
C GLY A 14 9.71 -15.48 11.28
N LEU A 15 9.91 -14.32 11.89
CA LEU A 15 10.43 -14.19 13.26
C LEU A 15 9.46 -14.70 14.33
N ASN A 16 8.19 -14.93 13.98
CA ASN A 16 7.20 -15.47 14.89
C ASN A 16 7.47 -16.97 15.15
N GLY A 17 8.31 -17.26 16.15
CA GLY A 17 8.71 -18.60 16.56
C GLY A 17 8.23 -19.01 17.97
N LYS A 18 8.95 -19.94 18.61
CA LYS A 18 8.62 -20.48 19.95
C LYS A 18 8.88 -19.53 21.13
N GLY A 19 9.21 -18.27 20.85
CA GLY A 19 9.49 -17.25 21.88
C GLY A 19 8.21 -16.62 22.46
N THR A 20 8.39 -15.65 23.37
CA THR A 20 7.29 -14.88 23.96
C THR A 20 6.89 -13.65 23.12
N THR A 21 7.83 -13.11 22.33
CA THR A 21 7.58 -11.96 21.47
C THR A 21 6.71 -12.37 20.28
N LYS A 22 5.60 -11.66 20.11
CA LYS A 22 4.69 -11.84 18.98
C LYS A 22 5.04 -10.86 17.87
N PHE A 23 5.13 -11.38 16.64
CA PHE A 23 5.32 -10.56 15.45
C PHE A 23 4.08 -10.64 14.58
N SER A 24 3.63 -9.51 14.03
CA SER A 24 2.51 -9.45 13.09
C SER A 24 2.72 -8.28 12.12
N ALA A 25 2.02 -8.29 11.01
CA ALA A 25 2.04 -7.20 10.04
C ALA A 25 0.61 -6.70 9.78
N VAL A 26 0.48 -5.43 9.41
CA VAL A 26 -0.79 -4.83 9.00
C VAL A 26 -0.63 -4.19 7.63
N ARG A 27 -1.51 -4.55 6.70
CA ARG A 27 -1.54 -4.03 5.34
C ARG A 27 -2.75 -3.12 5.14
N PHE A 28 -2.49 -1.95 4.56
CA PHE A 28 -3.51 -0.98 4.18
C PHE A 28 -3.03 -0.11 3.03
N GLY A 29 -3.99 0.52 2.35
CA GLY A 29 -3.75 1.35 1.17
C GLY A 29 -3.25 2.75 1.51
N ASN A 30 -3.64 3.72 0.68
CA ASN A 30 -3.21 5.10 0.83
C ASN A 30 -3.88 5.76 2.05
N VAL A 31 -3.15 6.68 2.68
CA VAL A 31 -3.67 7.48 3.79
C VAL A 31 -3.84 8.92 3.34
N LEU A 32 -5.06 9.44 3.46
CA LEU A 32 -5.41 10.80 3.05
C LEU A 32 -4.59 11.84 3.82
N GLY A 33 -3.99 12.79 3.09
CA GLY A 33 -3.25 13.90 3.68
C GLY A 33 -1.92 13.51 4.32
N SER A 34 -1.44 12.28 4.10
CA SER A 34 -0.10 11.87 4.54
C SER A 34 1.00 12.65 3.82
N ARG A 35 2.18 12.79 4.45
CA ARG A 35 3.31 13.52 3.89
C ARG A 35 3.74 12.94 2.54
N GLY A 36 3.94 13.79 1.55
CA GLY A 36 4.32 13.38 0.19
C GLY A 36 3.22 12.65 -0.60
N SER A 37 1.97 12.65 -0.11
CA SER A 37 0.84 12.07 -0.85
C SER A 37 0.27 13.03 -1.89
N VAL A 38 -0.65 12.51 -2.72
CA VAL A 38 -1.26 13.23 -3.83
C VAL A 38 -2.09 14.46 -3.38
N VAL A 39 -2.70 14.42 -2.19
CA VAL A 39 -3.56 15.51 -1.71
C VAL A 39 -2.76 16.78 -1.38
N PRO A 40 -1.67 16.72 -0.59
CA PRO A 40 -0.76 17.86 -0.43
C PRO A 40 -0.21 18.39 -1.76
N LEU A 41 0.17 17.49 -2.68
CA LEU A 41 0.67 17.88 -4.00
C LEU A 41 -0.38 18.67 -4.78
N PHE A 42 -1.63 18.21 -4.81
CA PHE A 42 -2.70 18.94 -5.48
C PHE A 42 -2.96 20.31 -4.85
N LYS A 43 -2.96 20.40 -3.52
CA LYS A 43 -3.10 21.70 -2.83
C LYS A 43 -1.97 22.66 -3.20
N GLU A 44 -0.74 22.17 -3.28
CA GLU A 44 0.41 22.96 -3.69
C GLU A 44 0.30 23.43 -5.15
N GLN A 45 -0.08 22.53 -6.06
CA GLN A 45 -0.29 22.85 -7.47
C GLN A 45 -1.41 23.89 -7.65
N VAL A 46 -2.53 23.74 -6.94
CA VAL A 46 -3.62 24.74 -6.93
C VAL A 46 -3.13 26.09 -6.42
N ALA A 47 -2.38 26.12 -5.31
CA ALA A 47 -1.83 27.36 -4.76
C ALA A 47 -0.85 28.07 -5.72
N LYS A 48 -0.22 27.32 -6.63
CA LYS A 48 0.64 27.84 -7.70
C LYS A 48 -0.10 28.26 -8.97
N GLY A 49 -1.42 28.09 -9.03
CA GLY A 49 -2.25 28.41 -10.22
C GLY A 49 -2.42 27.25 -11.21
N GLY A 50 -2.00 26.04 -10.87
CA GLY A 50 -2.16 24.85 -11.69
C GLY A 50 -1.17 24.73 -12.87
N PRO A 51 -1.39 23.75 -13.78
CA PRO A 51 -2.44 22.73 -13.73
C PRO A 51 -2.21 21.68 -12.64
N LEU A 52 -3.27 20.97 -12.25
CA LEU A 52 -3.13 19.72 -11.50
C LEU A 52 -2.66 18.61 -12.42
N THR A 53 -1.72 17.78 -11.95
CA THR A 53 -1.21 16.65 -12.72
C THR A 53 -1.67 15.33 -12.12
N VAL A 54 -2.49 14.58 -12.87
CA VAL A 54 -2.88 13.22 -12.52
C VAL A 54 -2.05 12.25 -13.37
N THR A 55 -1.62 11.13 -12.80
CA THR A 55 -0.82 10.14 -13.54
C THR A 55 -1.57 9.59 -14.76
N ASP A 56 -2.80 9.09 -14.54
CA ASP A 56 -3.73 8.60 -15.55
C ASP A 56 -5.16 8.80 -15.01
N PHE A 57 -6.11 9.23 -15.83
CA PHE A 57 -7.47 9.52 -15.38
C PHE A 57 -8.28 8.30 -14.93
N ARG A 58 -7.87 7.11 -15.37
CA ARG A 58 -8.48 5.84 -14.95
C ARG A 58 -7.93 5.36 -13.62
N MET A 59 -6.84 5.95 -13.13
CA MET A 59 -6.16 5.51 -11.91
C MET A 59 -7.08 5.56 -10.69
N THR A 60 -7.15 4.44 -9.97
CA THR A 60 -7.87 4.36 -8.70
C THR A 60 -6.95 3.97 -7.55
N ARG A 61 -7.26 4.46 -6.35
CA ARG A 61 -6.56 4.12 -5.11
C ARG A 61 -7.56 3.97 -3.98
N TYR A 62 -7.22 3.12 -3.02
CA TYR A 62 -7.96 2.98 -1.78
C TYR A 62 -7.45 3.97 -0.75
N PHE A 63 -8.38 4.63 -0.05
CA PHE A 63 -8.06 5.67 0.89
C PHE A 63 -8.72 5.45 2.23
N MET A 64 -7.96 5.76 3.26
CA MET A 64 -8.43 5.80 4.64
C MET A 64 -7.92 7.08 5.28
N THR A 65 -8.62 7.57 6.31
CA THR A 65 -8.15 8.72 7.07
C THR A 65 -7.01 8.34 8.02
N ILE A 66 -6.17 9.30 8.41
CA ILE A 66 -5.10 9.05 9.39
C ILE A 66 -5.65 8.47 10.72
N PRO A 67 -6.71 9.03 11.35
CA PRO A 67 -7.24 8.50 12.60
C PRO A 67 -7.82 7.09 12.47
N GLU A 68 -8.40 6.78 11.31
CA GLU A 68 -8.96 5.46 11.04
C GLU A 68 -7.86 4.41 10.88
N ALA A 69 -6.82 4.71 10.08
CA ALA A 69 -5.68 3.82 9.89
C ALA A 69 -4.94 3.55 11.20
N SER A 70 -4.66 4.60 11.99
CA SER A 70 -3.95 4.44 13.26
C SER A 70 -4.77 3.62 14.27
N ARG A 71 -6.08 3.86 14.37
CA ARG A 71 -6.98 3.09 15.23
C ARG A 71 -6.98 1.61 14.87
N LEU A 72 -7.14 1.29 13.58
CA LEU A 72 -7.21 -0.09 13.12
C LEU A 72 -5.88 -0.83 13.29
N VAL A 73 -4.74 -0.16 13.12
CA VAL A 73 -3.41 -0.73 13.41
C VAL A 73 -3.26 -1.08 14.89
N ILE A 74 -3.64 -0.18 15.80
CA ILE A 74 -3.59 -0.44 17.25
C ILE A 74 -4.51 -1.60 17.62
N GLN A 75 -5.72 -1.63 17.07
CA GLN A 75 -6.67 -2.72 17.29
C GLN A 75 -6.14 -4.06 16.76
N SER A 76 -5.52 -4.07 15.58
CA SER A 76 -4.86 -5.26 15.02
C SER A 76 -3.78 -5.80 15.97
N GLY A 77 -2.96 -4.91 16.54
CA GLY A 77 -1.97 -5.28 17.54
C GLY A 77 -2.56 -5.92 18.80
N SER A 78 -3.73 -5.45 19.26
CA SER A 78 -4.42 -6.07 20.40
C SER A 78 -5.00 -7.45 20.12
N LEU A 79 -5.31 -7.74 18.84
CA LEU A 79 -5.86 -9.02 18.39
C LEU A 79 -4.77 -10.05 18.04
N ALA A 80 -3.52 -9.60 17.88
CA ALA A 80 -2.41 -10.43 17.44
C ALA A 80 -2.07 -11.56 18.43
N LYS A 81 -2.05 -12.79 17.93
CA LYS A 81 -1.55 -13.98 18.63
C LYS A 81 -0.14 -14.36 18.17
N GLY A 82 0.32 -13.81 17.05
CA GLY A 82 1.64 -14.01 16.46
C GLY A 82 1.52 -14.67 15.08
N GLY A 83 2.22 -14.12 14.10
CA GLY A 83 2.33 -14.61 12.73
C GLY A 83 1.26 -14.07 11.78
N GLU A 84 0.27 -13.34 12.28
CA GLU A 84 -0.83 -12.83 11.45
C GLU A 84 -0.38 -11.67 10.56
N ILE A 85 -0.96 -11.64 9.36
CA ILE A 85 -0.95 -10.49 8.47
C ILE A 85 -2.38 -9.95 8.45
N PHE A 86 -2.62 -8.82 9.09
CA PHE A 86 -3.92 -8.18 9.08
C PHE A 86 -4.11 -7.35 7.81
N ILE A 87 -5.27 -7.45 7.18
CA ILE A 87 -5.64 -6.66 6.00
C ILE A 87 -6.82 -5.78 6.39
N LEU A 88 -6.67 -4.47 6.23
CA LEU A 88 -7.73 -3.52 6.57
C LEU A 88 -8.75 -3.38 5.44
N ASP A 89 -10.02 -3.30 5.81
CA ASP A 89 -11.09 -2.89 4.90
C ASP A 89 -10.97 -1.40 4.61
N MET A 90 -10.74 -1.05 3.36
CA MET A 90 -10.58 0.33 2.91
C MET A 90 -11.83 0.85 2.17
N GLY A 91 -12.90 0.04 2.08
CA GLY A 91 -14.08 0.35 1.29
C GLY A 91 -13.79 0.42 -0.21
N GLU A 92 -14.50 1.30 -0.91
CA GLU A 92 -14.44 1.41 -2.37
C GLU A 92 -13.23 2.22 -2.86
N PRO A 93 -12.63 1.83 -4.01
CA PRO A 93 -11.54 2.58 -4.60
C PRO A 93 -12.01 3.94 -5.14
N VAL A 94 -11.18 4.96 -5.00
CA VAL A 94 -11.45 6.33 -5.46
C VAL A 94 -10.62 6.64 -6.69
N LYS A 95 -11.24 7.19 -7.74
CA LYS A 95 -10.52 7.73 -8.90
C LYS A 95 -9.71 8.97 -8.51
N ILE A 96 -8.44 8.98 -8.89
CA ILE A 96 -7.55 10.12 -8.59
C ILE A 96 -7.99 11.38 -9.34
N TYR A 97 -8.55 11.22 -10.53
CA TYR A 97 -9.15 12.33 -11.28
C TYR A 97 -10.33 12.98 -10.52
N ASP A 98 -11.24 12.18 -9.96
CA ASP A 98 -12.38 12.70 -9.17
C ASP A 98 -11.90 13.38 -7.89
N LEU A 99 -10.83 12.85 -7.27
CA LEU A 99 -10.18 13.49 -6.14
C LEU A 99 -9.59 14.86 -6.52
N ALA A 100 -8.91 14.95 -7.67
CA ALA A 100 -8.36 16.21 -8.18
C ALA A 100 -9.47 17.25 -8.42
N LYS A 101 -10.57 16.88 -9.09
CA LYS A 101 -11.75 17.75 -9.28
C LYS A 101 -12.31 18.28 -7.97
N LYS A 102 -12.43 17.40 -6.95
CA LYS A 102 -12.90 17.80 -5.62
C LYS A 102 -11.95 18.81 -4.96
N ILE A 103 -10.64 18.63 -5.09
CA ILE A 103 -9.64 19.57 -4.54
C ILE A 103 -9.79 20.94 -5.22
N VAL A 104 -9.87 21.01 -6.55
CA VAL A 104 -10.07 22.27 -7.30
C VAL A 104 -11.31 23.00 -6.80
N LYS A 105 -12.45 22.29 -6.72
CA LYS A 105 -13.73 22.85 -6.26
C LYS A 105 -13.67 23.34 -4.82
N LEU A 106 -13.09 22.55 -3.90
CA LEU A 106 -12.98 22.93 -2.49
C LEU A 106 -11.99 24.08 -2.26
N SER A 107 -11.08 24.31 -3.20
CA SER A 107 -10.19 25.46 -3.21
C SER A 107 -10.82 26.73 -3.81
N GLY A 108 -12.09 26.69 -4.23
CA GLY A 108 -12.82 27.85 -4.74
C GLY A 108 -12.64 28.11 -6.24
N TYR A 109 -12.09 27.15 -6.98
CA TYR A 109 -11.85 27.27 -8.42
C TYR A 109 -12.74 26.31 -9.21
N THR A 110 -12.90 26.60 -10.49
CA THR A 110 -13.49 25.71 -11.50
C THR A 110 -12.39 24.97 -12.28
N GLU A 111 -12.76 23.89 -12.97
CA GLU A 111 -11.83 23.14 -13.82
C GLU A 111 -11.35 23.95 -15.04
N ALA A 112 -12.06 25.02 -15.42
CA ALA A 112 -11.63 25.95 -16.46
C ALA A 112 -10.52 26.91 -15.97
N GLU A 113 -10.52 27.24 -14.67
CA GLU A 113 -9.49 28.07 -14.04
C GLU A 113 -8.25 27.24 -13.67
N ILE A 114 -8.46 26.01 -13.19
CA ILE A 114 -7.37 25.06 -12.87
C ILE A 114 -7.60 23.77 -13.64
N ASN A 115 -6.91 23.66 -14.77
CA ASN A 115 -6.94 22.47 -15.60
C ASN A 115 -6.36 21.26 -14.87
N ILE A 116 -6.89 20.07 -15.18
CA ILE A 116 -6.36 18.78 -14.72
C ILE A 116 -5.85 18.04 -15.95
N VAL A 117 -4.57 17.65 -15.94
CA VAL A 117 -3.89 17.04 -17.09
C VAL A 117 -3.25 15.71 -16.72
N GLU A 118 -3.08 14.82 -17.71
CA GLU A 118 -2.33 13.58 -17.54
C GLU A 118 -0.83 13.84 -17.61
N ALA A 119 -0.08 13.33 -16.63
CA ALA A 119 1.38 13.36 -16.61
C ALA A 119 2.03 12.08 -17.16
N GLY A 120 1.22 11.02 -17.37
CA GLY A 120 1.69 9.72 -17.80
C GLY A 120 2.13 8.82 -16.64
N ILE A 121 2.08 7.51 -16.89
CA ILE A 121 2.40 6.48 -15.90
C ILE A 121 3.91 6.40 -15.70
N ARG A 122 4.35 6.50 -14.43
CA ARG A 122 5.77 6.33 -14.09
C ARG A 122 6.16 4.85 -14.09
N PRO A 123 7.44 4.52 -14.33
CA PRO A 123 7.92 3.14 -14.31
C PRO A 123 7.54 2.39 -13.02
N GLY A 124 6.86 1.25 -13.16
CA GLY A 124 6.43 0.40 -12.04
C GLY A 124 5.17 0.86 -11.31
N GLU A 125 4.52 1.95 -11.72
CA GLU A 125 3.27 2.41 -11.14
C GLU A 125 2.08 1.60 -11.70
N LYS A 126 1.24 1.07 -10.80
CA LYS A 126 0.04 0.33 -11.20
C LYS A 126 -1.12 1.30 -11.47
N LEU A 127 -1.92 1.00 -12.49
CA LEU A 127 -3.13 1.79 -12.78
C LEU A 127 -4.20 1.58 -11.70
N TYR A 128 -4.38 0.32 -11.28
CA TYR A 128 -5.29 -0.07 -10.22
C TYR A 128 -4.48 -0.73 -9.10
N GLU A 129 -4.75 -0.33 -7.86
CA GLU A 129 -4.26 -1.10 -6.72
C GLU A 129 -5.06 -2.39 -6.64
N GLU A 130 -4.35 -3.51 -6.58
CA GLU A 130 -4.96 -4.77 -6.20
C GLU A 130 -5.26 -4.66 -4.71
N LEU A 131 -6.55 -4.48 -4.37
CA LEU A 131 -6.93 -4.71 -2.98
C LEU A 131 -6.64 -6.18 -2.72
N LEU A 132 -5.77 -6.45 -1.76
CA LEU A 132 -5.38 -7.79 -1.28
C LEU A 132 -6.56 -8.64 -0.78
N VAL A 133 -7.77 -8.11 -0.92
CA VAL A 133 -9.03 -8.55 -0.36
C VAL A 133 -9.60 -9.78 -1.07
N ASP A 134 -9.24 -10.10 -2.31
CA ASP A 134 -9.90 -11.25 -2.98
C ASP A 134 -9.07 -12.53 -3.00
N LYS A 135 -7.73 -12.44 -3.11
CA LYS A 135 -6.88 -13.65 -3.23
C LYS A 135 -6.24 -14.10 -1.92
N GLU A 136 -5.83 -13.15 -1.09
CA GLU A 136 -5.04 -13.43 0.13
C GLU A 136 -5.86 -13.18 1.42
N ARG A 137 -7.12 -12.72 1.32
CA ARG A 137 -7.99 -12.51 2.48
C ARG A 137 -8.63 -13.83 2.91
N SER A 138 -8.48 -14.18 4.18
CA SER A 138 -9.31 -15.20 4.79
C SER A 138 -10.77 -14.72 4.86
N LYS A 139 -11.72 -15.64 4.78
CA LYS A 139 -13.13 -15.34 5.12
C LYS A 139 -13.29 -14.93 6.59
N GLU A 140 -12.27 -15.17 7.42
CA GLU A 140 -12.26 -14.80 8.83
C GLU A 140 -12.08 -13.28 9.01
N GLN A 141 -13.16 -12.65 9.44
CA GLN A 141 -13.21 -11.26 9.89
C GLN A 141 -13.06 -11.24 11.41
N VAL A 142 -11.97 -10.65 11.91
CA VAL A 142 -11.70 -10.56 13.36
C VAL A 142 -12.22 -9.26 13.97
N HIS A 143 -12.52 -8.28 13.14
CA HIS A 143 -13.18 -7.02 13.48
C HIS A 143 -13.87 -6.44 12.24
N GLU A 144 -14.84 -5.54 12.41
CA GLU A 144 -15.66 -4.92 11.33
C GLU A 144 -14.85 -4.42 10.11
N LYS A 145 -13.58 -4.04 10.28
CA LYS A 145 -12.69 -3.60 9.20
C LYS A 145 -11.32 -4.30 9.19
N ILE A 146 -11.19 -5.46 9.83
CA ILE A 146 -9.92 -6.18 9.96
C ILE A 146 -10.13 -7.64 9.59
N PHE A 147 -9.37 -8.09 8.60
CA PHE A 147 -9.31 -9.48 8.15
C PHE A 147 -7.93 -10.07 8.43
N VAL A 148 -7.88 -11.39 8.57
CA VAL A 148 -6.61 -12.11 8.61
C VAL A 148 -6.26 -12.56 7.19
N GLY A 149 -5.05 -12.27 6.74
CA GLY A 149 -4.51 -12.72 5.48
C GLY A 149 -4.09 -14.18 5.56
N ASN A 150 -4.50 -14.98 4.57
CA ASN A 150 -3.96 -16.32 4.32
C ASN A 150 -2.82 -16.21 3.32
N VAL A 151 -1.68 -15.75 3.82
CA VAL A 151 -0.51 -15.48 3.02
C VAL A 151 0.47 -16.61 3.22
N LYS A 152 0.59 -17.45 2.19
CA LYS A 152 1.70 -18.41 2.08
C LYS A 152 2.92 -17.69 1.52
N GLY A 153 4.08 -18.30 1.71
CA GLY A 153 5.35 -17.75 1.29
C GLY A 153 6.52 -18.56 1.82
N PHE A 154 7.71 -18.07 1.55
CA PHE A 154 8.95 -18.71 1.95
C PHE A 154 9.14 -18.70 3.47
N THR A 155 9.85 -19.71 3.97
CA THR A 155 10.30 -19.78 5.36
C THR A 155 11.30 -18.67 5.68
N TYR A 156 11.45 -18.35 6.96
CA TYR A 156 12.39 -17.33 7.43
C TYR A 156 13.82 -17.57 6.90
N ASP A 157 14.32 -18.80 6.97
CA ASP A 157 15.66 -19.15 6.52
C ASP A 157 15.85 -18.95 5.01
N GLN A 158 14.83 -19.31 4.21
CA GLN A 158 14.87 -19.08 2.76
C GLN A 158 14.92 -17.58 2.42
N VAL A 159 14.19 -16.74 3.17
CA VAL A 159 14.18 -15.29 2.97
C VAL A 159 15.52 -14.67 3.37
N LEU A 160 16.11 -15.10 4.49
CA LEU A 160 17.43 -14.61 4.91
C LEU A 160 18.53 -15.02 3.92
N ASP A 161 18.57 -16.29 3.52
CA ASP A 161 19.54 -16.78 2.53
C ASP A 161 19.46 -15.99 1.22
N PHE A 162 18.24 -15.68 0.77
CA PHE A 162 18.02 -14.80 -0.38
C PHE A 162 18.58 -13.38 -0.15
N VAL A 163 18.27 -12.76 0.99
CA VAL A 163 18.71 -11.40 1.32
C VAL A 163 20.23 -11.31 1.41
N GLU A 164 20.90 -12.31 1.98
CA GLU A 164 22.36 -12.37 2.09
C GLU A 164 23.06 -12.51 0.73
N LYS A 165 22.38 -13.13 -0.25
CA LYS A 165 22.89 -13.34 -1.61
C LYS A 165 22.54 -12.22 -2.58
N LEU A 166 21.89 -11.15 -2.12
CA LEU A 166 21.47 -10.06 -3.00
C LEU A 166 22.68 -9.39 -3.69
N PRO A 167 22.58 -9.13 -5.01
CA PRO A 167 23.65 -8.46 -5.73
C PRO A 167 23.78 -7.00 -5.30
N LYS A 168 25.01 -6.48 -5.29
CA LYS A 168 25.28 -5.05 -4.99
C LYS A 168 24.93 -4.12 -6.16
N ASN A 169 24.75 -4.66 -7.36
CA ASN A 169 24.35 -3.89 -8.54
C ASN A 169 22.86 -3.52 -8.47
N HIS A 170 22.53 -2.24 -8.61
CA HIS A 170 21.15 -1.75 -8.46
C HIS A 170 20.14 -2.38 -9.43
N GLU A 171 20.52 -2.62 -10.69
CA GLU A 171 19.60 -3.18 -11.68
C GLU A 171 19.33 -4.66 -11.41
N ALA A 172 20.38 -5.43 -11.14
CA ALA A 172 20.26 -6.83 -10.73
C ALA A 172 19.48 -6.96 -9.43
N LEU A 173 19.75 -6.09 -8.45
CA LEU A 173 19.06 -6.06 -7.15
C LEU A 173 17.56 -5.85 -7.34
N ALA A 174 17.16 -4.87 -8.15
CA ALA A 174 15.74 -4.59 -8.41
C ALA A 174 15.05 -5.80 -9.07
N LYS A 175 15.69 -6.45 -10.04
CA LYS A 175 15.15 -7.62 -10.74
C LYS A 175 14.98 -8.81 -9.78
N GLU A 176 16.00 -9.16 -9.01
CA GLU A 176 15.97 -10.26 -8.05
C GLU A 176 14.91 -10.05 -6.96
N LEU A 177 14.83 -8.84 -6.40
CA LEU A 177 13.82 -8.50 -5.38
C LEU A 177 12.40 -8.66 -5.91
N ILE A 178 12.13 -8.17 -7.12
CA ILE A 178 10.80 -8.27 -7.75
C ILE A 178 10.47 -9.73 -8.05
N TYR A 179 11.42 -10.48 -8.61
CA TYR A 179 11.25 -11.89 -8.93
C TYR A 179 10.90 -12.72 -7.68
N PHE A 180 11.70 -12.59 -6.62
CA PHE A 180 11.50 -13.32 -5.37
C PHE A 180 10.16 -12.95 -4.70
N ALA A 181 9.83 -11.66 -4.66
CA ALA A 181 8.57 -11.20 -4.08
C ALA A 181 7.35 -11.74 -4.84
N ASN A 182 7.36 -11.74 -6.18
CA ASN A 182 6.25 -12.26 -6.97
C ASN A 182 6.09 -13.77 -6.78
N LYS A 183 7.19 -14.54 -6.80
CA LYS A 183 7.17 -15.99 -6.60
C LYS A 183 6.58 -16.38 -5.24
N SER A 184 6.87 -15.60 -4.20
CA SER A 184 6.33 -15.83 -2.85
C SER A 184 4.81 -15.68 -2.73
N SER A 185 4.14 -15.11 -3.74
CA SER A 185 2.68 -14.94 -3.77
C SER A 185 1.99 -15.98 -4.67
N GLU A 186 2.76 -16.85 -5.34
CA GLU A 186 2.26 -17.92 -6.21
C GLU A 186 2.26 -19.31 -5.54
N GLU A 187 3.00 -19.48 -4.44
CA GLU A 187 3.08 -20.70 -3.60
C GLU A 187 2.07 -20.68 -2.43
#